data_AF-Q4T653-F1
#
_entry.id   AF-Q4T653-F1
#
_cell.length_a   1.000
_cell.length_b   1.000
_cell.length_c   1.000
_cell.angle_alpha   90.00
_cell.angle_beta   90.00
_cell.angle_gamma   90.00
#
_symmetry.space_group_name_H-M   'P 1'
#
loop_
_entity.id
_entity.type
_entity.pdbx_description
1 polymer ?
#
loop_
_entity_poly.entity_id
_entity_poly.type
_entity_poly.pdbx_seq_one_letter_code
_entity_poly.pdbx_strand_id
1 'polypeptide(L)' 'MKLVLLTLLLLVCTSQVLTLTCYVCTNENDKVCATELECPKSSNYCVTVESEGEISSRTCEANCPSGPYTTCCNEDLC' A
#
# COMPACT_ATOMS: atom_id res chain seq x y z
N MET A 1 -42.69 9.40 9.48
CA MET A 1 -41.56 9.87 8.64
C MET A 1 -40.33 10.29 9.46
N LYS A 2 -40.07 9.70 10.64
CA LYS A 2 -38.90 10.04 11.49
C LYS A 2 -37.80 8.97 11.50
N LEU A 3 -38.15 7.71 11.22
CA LEU A 3 -37.18 6.59 11.21
C LEU A 3 -36.22 6.60 10.01
N VAL A 4 -36.67 7.05 8.84
CA VAL A 4 -35.86 7.05 7.60
C VAL A 4 -34.67 8.02 7.70
N LEU A 5 -34.83 9.10 8.48
CA LEU A 5 -33.78 10.11 8.66
C LEU A 5 -32.62 9.57 9.51
N LEU A 6 -32.93 8.75 10.53
CA LEU A 6 -31.94 8.15 11.44
C LEU A 6 -31.09 7.08 10.74
N THR A 7 -31.66 6.31 9.82
CA THR A 7 -30.91 5.33 9.04
C THR A 7 -29.95 5.98 8.06
N LEU A 8 -30.28 7.15 7.49
CA LEU A 8 -29.41 7.86 6.55
C LEU A 8 -28.15 8.42 7.22
N LEU A 9 -28.24 8.87 8.47
CA LEU A 9 -27.11 9.44 9.23
C LEU A 9 -26.04 8.39 9.57
N LEU A 10 -26.42 7.12 9.75
CA LEU A 10 -25.49 6.03 10.09
C LEU A 10 -24.63 5.57 8.89
N LEU A 11 -25.12 5.76 7.66
CA LEU A 11 -24.42 5.31 6.45
C LEU A 11 -23.24 6.20 6.04
N VAL A 12 -23.17 7.44 6.53
CA VAL A 12 -22.16 8.43 6.08
C VAL A 12 -20.83 8.30 6.84
N CYS A 13 -20.77 7.49 7.90
CA CYS A 13 -19.61 7.47 8.81
C CYS A 13 -18.66 6.27 8.64
N THR A 14 -18.92 5.34 7.71
CA THR A 14 -18.15 4.08 7.60
C THR A 14 -17.27 3.97 6.36
N SER A 15 -16.91 5.08 5.70
CA SER A 15 -15.82 5.06 4.73
C SER A 15 -14.48 4.99 5.49
N GLN A 16 -14.17 3.83 6.08
CA GLN A 16 -12.81 3.54 6.51
C GLN A 16 -11.98 3.48 5.23
N VAL A 17 -11.18 4.51 4.99
CA VAL A 17 -10.21 4.50 3.89
C VAL A 17 -9.12 3.53 4.34
N LEU A 18 -9.24 2.28 3.92
CA LEU A 18 -8.23 1.25 4.19
C LEU A 18 -6.93 1.74 3.55
N THR A 19 -5.96 2.12 4.38
CA THR A 19 -4.62 2.53 3.94
C THR A 19 -3.73 1.31 3.90
N LEU A 20 -3.15 1.02 2.73
CA LEU A 20 -2.19 -0.04 2.54
C LEU A 20 -0.90 0.29 3.32
N THR A 21 -0.33 -0.69 4.01
CA THR A 21 0.98 -0.59 4.65
C THR A 21 1.96 -1.48 3.89
N CYS A 22 3.12 -0.97 3.48
CA CYS A 22 4.11 -1.73 2.73
C CYS A 22 5.46 -1.77 3.45
N TYR A 23 6.29 -2.74 3.12
CA TYR A 23 7.70 -2.66 3.42
C TYR A 23 8.42 -1.69 2.47
N VAL A 24 9.34 -0.88 2.99
CA VAL A 24 10.19 0.05 2.24
C VAL A 24 11.65 -0.06 2.67
N CYS A 25 12.56 0.40 1.82
CA CYS A 25 13.97 0.56 2.15
C CYS A 25 14.21 1.91 2.84
N THR A 26 14.95 1.94 3.94
CA THR A 26 15.27 3.21 4.63
C THR A 26 16.35 4.03 3.96
N ASN A 27 17.28 3.35 3.28
CA ASN A 27 18.38 3.95 2.53
C ASN A 27 19.01 2.89 1.60
N GLU A 28 20.01 3.31 0.81
CA GLU A 28 20.71 2.47 -0.17
C GLU A 28 21.49 1.28 0.43
N ASN A 29 21.78 1.30 1.73
CA ASN A 29 22.49 0.20 2.41
C ASN A 29 21.54 -0.80 3.09
N ASP A 30 20.23 -0.51 3.10
CA ASP A 30 19.21 -1.39 3.68
C ASP A 30 18.86 -2.50 2.70
N LYS A 31 19.59 -3.62 2.79
CA LYS A 31 19.40 -4.80 1.94
C LYS A 31 18.16 -5.64 2.30
N VAL A 32 17.55 -5.38 3.45
CA VAL A 32 16.40 -6.14 3.93
C VAL A 32 15.11 -5.44 3.49
N CYS A 33 15.12 -4.10 3.41
CA CYS A 33 13.97 -3.29 2.99
C CYS A 33 12.69 -3.68 3.72
N ALA A 34 12.76 -3.81 5.05
CA ALA A 34 11.65 -4.28 5.89
C ALA A 34 11.10 -3.18 6.82
N THR A 35 11.32 -1.91 6.49
CA THR A 35 10.74 -0.83 7.28
C THR A 35 9.28 -0.64 6.88
N GLU A 36 8.38 -0.66 7.86
CA GLU A 36 6.95 -0.50 7.63
C GLU A 36 6.61 0.96 7.32
N LEU A 37 5.82 1.19 6.27
CA LEU A 37 5.34 2.51 5.88
C LEU A 37 3.86 2.46 5.53
N GLU A 38 3.05 3.29 6.19
CA GLU A 38 1.69 3.58 5.75
C GLU A 38 1.73 4.34 4.41
N CYS A 39 1.17 3.74 3.37
CA CYS A 39 1.21 4.32 2.04
C CYS A 39 0.25 5.52 1.90
N PRO A 40 0.55 6.47 1.00
CA PRO A 40 -0.40 7.49 0.60
C PRO A 40 -1.70 6.86 0.10
N LYS A 41 -2.84 7.51 0.38
CA LYS A 41 -4.20 7.03 -0.02
C LYS A 41 -4.38 6.76 -1.52
N SER A 42 -3.52 7.33 -2.36
CA SER A 42 -3.51 7.10 -3.81
C SER A 42 -2.78 5.82 -4.21
N SER A 43 -2.08 5.17 -3.28
CA SER A 43 -1.28 3.97 -3.54
C SER A 43 -2.12 2.73 -3.28
N ASN A 44 -2.07 1.80 -4.22
CA ASN A 44 -2.84 0.56 -4.16
C ASN A 44 -1.93 -0.69 -4.20
N TYR A 45 -0.63 -0.49 -4.38
CA TYR A 45 0.34 -1.57 -4.53
C TYR A 45 1.62 -1.30 -3.76
N CYS A 46 2.14 -2.33 -3.09
CA CYS A 46 3.55 -2.42 -2.73
C CYS A 46 4.30 -2.96 -3.94
N VAL A 47 5.36 -2.26 -4.34
CA VAL A 47 6.17 -2.60 -5.51
C VAL A 47 7.56 -2.94 -5.03
N THR A 48 8.01 -4.15 -5.32
CA THR A 48 9.37 -4.61 -5.09
C THR A 48 10.10 -4.67 -6.42
N VAL A 49 11.30 -4.09 -6.47
CA VAL A 49 12.24 -4.25 -7.58
C VAL A 49 13.44 -5.03 -7.09
N GLU A 50 13.73 -6.13 -7.76
CA GLU A 50 14.88 -6.99 -7.47
C GLU A 50 15.94 -6.84 -8.55
N SER A 51 17.21 -6.97 -8.20
CA SER A 51 18.32 -6.99 -9.15
C SER A 51 19.38 -7.96 -8.64
N GLU A 52 19.82 -8.86 -9.51
CA GLU A 52 20.88 -9.85 -9.18
C GLU A 52 20.57 -10.72 -7.94
N GLY A 53 19.29 -10.91 -7.61
CA GLY A 53 18.85 -11.70 -6.45
C GLY A 53 18.80 -10.91 -5.13
N GLU A 54 19.05 -9.60 -5.16
CA GLU A 54 18.86 -8.70 -4.02
C GLU A 54 17.69 -7.74 -4.26
N ILE A 55 17.01 -7.33 -3.18
CA ILE A 55 16.00 -6.28 -3.24
C ILE A 55 16.74 -4.95 -3.49
N SER A 56 16.44 -4.32 -4.63
CA SER A 56 16.97 -3.01 -4.98
C SER A 56 16.10 -1.88 -4.44
N SER A 57 14.77 -2.06 -4.43
CA SER A 57 13.85 -1.08 -3.85
C SER A 57 12.51 -1.71 -3.47
N ARG A 58 11.83 -1.08 -2.50
CA ARG A 58 10.42 -1.28 -2.23
C ARG A 58 9.71 0.06 -2.06
N THR A 59 8.60 0.26 -2.76
CA THR A 59 7.84 1.51 -2.78
C THR A 59 6.33 1.29 -2.76
N CYS A 60 5.59 2.32 -2.35
CA CYS A 60 4.13 2.40 -2.50
C CYS A 60 3.80 3.06 -3.84
N GLU A 61 3.01 2.40 -4.69
CA GLU A 61 2.62 2.94 -6.00
C GLU A 61 1.11 2.89 -6.22
N ALA A 62 0.60 3.82 -7.02
CA ALA A 62 -0.81 3.84 -7.41
C ALA A 62 -1.19 2.67 -8.34
N ASN A 63 -0.22 2.16 -9.08
CA ASN A 63 -0.37 1.14 -10.10
C ASN A 63 0.89 0.26 -10.14
N CYS A 64 0.71 -1.03 -10.41
CA CYS A 64 1.83 -1.95 -10.58
C CYS A 64 2.56 -1.68 -11.92
N PRO A 65 3.84 -1.27 -11.91
CA PRO A 65 4.60 -1.09 -13.13
C PRO A 65 4.92 -2.45 -13.77
N SER A 66 4.89 -2.50 -15.11
CA SER A 66 5.36 -3.68 -15.84
C SER A 66 6.87 -3.60 -16.02
N GLY A 67 7.61 -4.53 -15.40
CA GLY A 67 9.06 -4.60 -15.49
C GLY A 67 9.59 -6.02 -15.29
N PRO A 68 10.72 -6.41 -15.91
CA PRO A 68 11.25 -7.77 -15.84
C PRO A 68 11.69 -8.21 -14.44
N TYR A 69 11.82 -7.27 -13.50
CA TYR A 69 12.22 -7.54 -12.12
C TYR A 69 11.29 -6.87 -11.10
N THR A 70 10.06 -6.58 -11.52
CA THR A 70 9.08 -5.88 -10.71
C THR A 70 8.01 -6.85 -10.25
N THR A 71 7.85 -6.96 -8.93
CA THR A 71 6.78 -7.73 -8.31
C THR A 71 5.87 -6.77 -7.54
N CYS A 72 4.57 -6.94 -7.67
CA CYS A 72 3.59 -6.11 -6.98
C CYS A 72 2.61 -6.96 -6.19
N CYS A 73 2.14 -6.40 -5.08
CA CYS A 73 1.12 -6.96 -4.21
C CYS A 73 0.27 -5.83 -3.62
N ASN A 74 -0.90 -6.15 -3.10
CA ASN A 74 -1.90 -5.19 -2.61
C ASN A 74 -2.43 -5.56 -1.21
N GLU A 75 -1.64 -6.30 -0.45
CA GLU A 75 -1.91 -6.72 0.92
C GLU A 75 -0.91 -6.05 1.86
N ASP A 76 -1.31 -5.85 3.12
CA ASP A 76 -0.44 -5.21 4.09
C ASP A 76 0.83 -6.03 4.35
N LEU A 77 1.97 -5.34 4.37
CA LEU A 77 3.29 -5.88 4.71
C LEU A 77 3.69 -7.07 3.84
N CYS A 78 3.38 -6.97 2.56
CA CYS A 78 4.18 -7.61 1.53
C CYS A 78 5.42 -6.73 1.18
#